data_AF-A0A4Y2C1U6-F1
#
_entry.id   AF-A0A4Y2C1U6-F1
#
_cell.length_a   1.000
_cell.length_b   1.000
_cell.length_c   1.000
_cell.angle_alpha   90.00
_cell.angle_beta   90.00
_cell.angle_gamma   90.00
#
_symmetry.space_group_name_H-M   'P 1'
#
loop_
_entity.id
_entity.type
_entity.pdbx_description
1 polymer ?
#
loop_
_entity_poly.entity_id
_entity_poly.type
_entity_poly.pdbx_seq_one_letter_code
_entity_poly.pdbx_strand_id
1 'polypeptide(L)'
;MSMCHNEGHPSLVANRKWLHCCSPKTFPFDPYNIGVWMMLCDDVHPDPDSTMTEIDVAWAKAKELVFSGIVPIIKAKCTTRSTRPTSLKLATGGAILFYTPDFRNKREVATVAEAIHDHVNNKKELFFRAYNANSFIGQSSLGEKSVCMYMYTVNKMMLVKREEEIFMLLD
;
A
#
# COMPACT_ATOMS: atom_id res chain seq x y z
N MET A 1 3.27 6.66 24.16
CA MET A 1 3.32 6.48 22.69
C MET A 1 4.77 6.23 22.31
N SER A 2 5.11 5.02 21.90
CA SER A 2 6.48 4.69 21.44
C SER A 2 6.70 5.35 20.09
N MET A 3 7.66 6.28 20.00
CA MET A 3 8.08 6.84 18.72
C MET A 3 8.70 5.72 17.89
N CYS A 4 8.06 5.36 16.77
CA CYS A 4 8.60 4.41 15.78
C CYS A 4 9.82 5.03 15.08
N HIS A 5 10.93 5.18 15.80
CA HIS A 5 12.19 5.64 15.22
C HIS A 5 12.86 4.49 14.46
N ASN A 6 13.13 4.75 13.18
CA ASN A 6 14.02 3.98 12.31
C ASN A 6 13.72 2.48 12.21
N GLU A 7 12.51 2.15 11.78
CA GLU A 7 12.34 0.89 11.08
C GLU A 7 13.15 0.94 9.78
N GLY A 8 14.27 0.20 9.78
CA GLY A 8 15.33 0.20 8.77
C GLY A 8 14.89 -0.24 7.37
N HIS A 9 15.84 -0.31 6.45
CA HIS A 9 15.61 -0.66 5.05
C HIS A 9 14.90 -2.02 4.92
N PRO A 10 13.68 -2.10 4.34
CA PRO A 10 12.93 -3.33 4.12
C PRO A 10 13.76 -4.50 3.56
N SER A 11 14.69 -4.21 2.65
CA SER A 11 15.58 -5.19 2.02
C SER A 11 16.61 -5.81 2.98
N LEU A 12 16.94 -5.12 4.07
CA LEU A 12 17.90 -5.57 5.08
C LEU A 12 17.25 -6.29 6.26
N VAL A 13 15.94 -6.16 6.42
CA VAL A 13 15.20 -6.72 7.55
C VAL A 13 14.79 -8.17 7.26
N ALA A 14 15.43 -9.14 7.91
CA ALA A 14 15.13 -10.56 7.73
C ALA A 14 14.34 -11.22 8.88
N ASN A 15 14.29 -10.57 10.06
CA ASN A 15 13.78 -11.16 11.31
C ASN A 15 12.29 -10.85 11.60
N ARG A 16 11.61 -10.08 10.76
CA ARG A 16 10.18 -9.77 10.89
C ARG A 16 9.55 -9.65 9.52
N LYS A 17 8.28 -10.06 9.40
CA LYS A 17 7.56 -10.09 8.12
C LYS A 17 7.18 -8.71 7.59
N TRP A 18 6.85 -7.78 8.50
CA TRP A 18 6.33 -6.47 8.14
C TRP A 18 7.06 -5.39 8.91
N LEU A 19 7.33 -4.29 8.21
CA LEU A 19 7.56 -2.98 8.81
C LEU A 19 6.23 -2.25 8.90
N HIS A 20 6.13 -1.39 9.90
CA HIS A 20 4.94 -0.64 10.25
C HIS A 20 5.30 0.82 10.47
N CYS A 21 4.45 1.70 9.95
CA CYS A 21 4.48 3.12 10.25
C CYS A 21 3.04 3.56 10.56
N CYS A 22 2.85 4.29 11.65
CA CYS A 22 1.54 4.81 12.04
C CYS A 22 1.57 6.33 11.95
N SER A 23 0.47 6.92 11.47
CA SER A 23 0.33 8.37 11.50
C SER A 23 0.33 8.87 12.95
N PRO A 24 1.03 9.97 13.26
CA PRO A 24 0.95 10.62 14.56
C PRO A 24 -0.40 11.32 14.76
N LYS A 25 -1.11 11.65 13.68
CA LYS A 25 -2.47 12.20 13.72
C LYS A 25 -3.49 11.07 13.87
N THR A 26 -4.42 11.26 14.79
CA THR A 26 -5.59 10.38 14.96
C THR A 26 -6.67 10.78 13.97
N PHE A 27 -7.05 9.85 13.10
CA PHE A 27 -8.24 9.99 12.26
C PHE A 27 -9.36 9.17 12.90
N PRO A 28 -10.57 9.72 13.09
CA PRO A 28 -11.70 8.88 13.49
C PRO A 28 -11.98 7.88 12.37
N PHE A 29 -12.04 6.59 12.70
CA PHE A 29 -12.35 5.55 11.73
C PHE A 29 -13.23 4.46 12.36
N ASP A 30 -14.06 3.88 11.52
CA ASP A 30 -14.80 2.66 11.84
C ASP A 30 -13.98 1.47 11.30
N PRO A 31 -13.60 0.49 12.13
CA PRO A 31 -12.82 -0.66 11.69
C PRO A 31 -13.48 -1.47 10.56
N TYR A 32 -14.79 -1.37 10.38
CA TYR A 32 -15.52 -2.02 9.28
C TYR A 32 -15.46 -1.26 7.96
N ASN A 33 -15.01 0.01 7.97
CA ASN A 33 -14.95 0.87 6.80
C ASN A 33 -13.51 1.17 6.32
N ILE A 34 -12.50 0.52 6.88
CA ILE A 34 -11.11 0.75 6.48
C ILE A 34 -10.90 0.34 5.01
N GLY A 35 -10.17 1.13 4.24
CA GLY A 35 -9.68 0.78 2.90
C GLY A 35 -8.18 0.54 2.88
N VAL A 36 -7.67 -0.22 1.90
CA VAL A 36 -6.24 -0.45 1.70
C VAL A 36 -5.86 -0.16 0.25
N TRP A 37 -4.93 0.78 0.07
CA TRP A 37 -4.13 0.92 -1.15
C TRP A 37 -2.90 0.02 -1.07
N MET A 38 -2.58 -0.66 -2.15
CA MET A 38 -1.43 -1.54 -2.29
C MET A 38 -0.59 -1.08 -3.47
N MET A 39 0.70 -0.89 -3.22
CA MET A 39 1.72 -0.58 -4.23
C MET A 39 2.72 -1.73 -4.29
N LEU A 40 2.96 -2.26 -5.47
CA LEU A 40 3.95 -3.32 -5.69
C LEU A 40 5.29 -2.68 -6.08
N CYS A 41 6.36 -3.14 -5.45
CA CYS A 41 7.71 -2.63 -5.64
C CYS A 41 8.63 -3.80 -6.03
N ASP A 42 9.57 -3.54 -6.92
CA ASP A 42 10.59 -4.54 -7.24
C ASP A 42 11.62 -4.58 -6.11
N ASP A 43 11.89 -5.76 -5.56
CA ASP A 43 12.80 -5.94 -4.40
C ASP A 43 14.14 -6.60 -4.80
N VAL A 44 14.34 -6.84 -6.10
CA VAL A 44 15.38 -7.76 -6.58
C VAL A 44 16.69 -7.05 -6.91
N HIS A 45 16.65 -5.81 -7.38
CA HIS A 45 17.85 -5.10 -7.83
C HIS A 45 17.99 -3.77 -7.08
N PRO A 46 19.11 -3.57 -6.36
CA PRO A 46 19.53 -2.22 -5.98
C PRO A 46 19.63 -1.36 -7.22
N ASP A 47 19.33 -0.07 -7.07
CA ASP A 47 19.67 0.91 -8.10
C ASP A 47 21.19 0.83 -8.36
N PRO A 48 21.67 0.84 -9.62
CA PRO A 48 23.10 0.81 -9.91
C PRO A 48 23.91 1.88 -9.15
N ASP A 49 23.28 3.01 -8.84
CA ASP A 49 23.88 4.16 -8.17
C ASP A 49 23.53 4.25 -6.67
N SER A 50 22.78 3.28 -6.12
CA SER A 50 22.38 3.26 -4.71
C SER A 50 22.51 1.87 -4.08
N THR A 51 22.88 1.84 -2.80
CA THR A 51 22.79 0.61 -1.99
C THR A 51 21.35 0.24 -1.63
N MET A 52 20.38 1.09 -1.99
CA MET A 52 18.95 0.90 -1.71
C MET A 52 18.22 0.26 -2.89
N THR A 53 17.31 -0.67 -2.56
CA THR A 53 16.34 -1.20 -3.52
C THR A 53 15.19 -0.22 -3.72
N GLU A 54 14.39 -0.40 -4.78
CA GLU A 54 13.20 0.44 -5.01
C GLU A 54 12.25 0.44 -3.80
N ILE A 55 12.02 -0.72 -3.18
CA ILE A 55 11.15 -0.81 -1.99
C ILE A 55 11.73 -0.05 -0.79
N ASP A 56 13.05 0.06 -0.66
CA ASP A 56 13.67 0.82 0.42
C ASP A 56 13.43 2.33 0.25
N VAL A 57 13.61 2.82 -0.97
CA VAL A 57 13.36 4.23 -1.33
C VAL A 57 11.88 4.56 -1.18
N ALA A 58 11.01 3.70 -1.72
CA ALA A 58 9.57 3.86 -1.61
C ALA A 58 9.10 3.81 -0.15
N TRP A 59 9.66 2.93 0.67
CA TRP A 59 9.30 2.86 2.09
C TRP A 59 9.72 4.11 2.88
N ALA A 60 10.90 4.67 2.58
CA ALA A 60 11.33 5.93 3.21
C ALA A 60 10.31 7.05 2.94
N LYS A 61 9.93 7.25 1.67
CA LYS A 61 8.92 8.24 1.26
C LYS A 61 7.53 7.95 1.81
N ALA A 62 7.14 6.68 1.86
CA ALA A 62 5.86 6.26 2.44
C ALA A 62 5.77 6.65 3.93
N LYS A 63 6.85 6.48 4.69
CA LYS A 63 6.92 6.93 6.08
C LYS A 63 6.73 8.45 6.16
N GLU A 64 7.46 9.22 5.36
CA GLU A 64 7.34 10.69 5.33
C GLU A 64 5.89 11.13 5.05
N LEU A 65 5.25 10.53 4.05
CA LEU A 65 3.85 10.81 3.72
C LEU A 65 2.91 10.49 4.91
N VAL A 66 3.05 9.32 5.52
CA VAL A 66 2.23 8.92 6.69
C VAL A 66 2.48 9.83 7.89
N PHE A 67 3.73 10.22 8.16
CA PHE A 67 4.09 11.08 9.28
C PHE A 67 3.63 12.54 9.10
N SER A 68 3.64 13.04 7.86
CA SER A 68 3.17 14.41 7.57
C SER A 68 1.70 14.61 7.94
N GLY A 69 0.90 13.53 7.85
CA GLY A 69 -0.54 13.55 8.09
C GLY A 69 -1.29 14.56 7.21
N ILE A 70 -0.77 14.88 6.03
CA ILE A 70 -1.41 15.79 5.05
C ILE A 70 -2.63 15.12 4.39
N VAL A 71 -2.63 13.79 4.33
CA VAL A 71 -3.72 12.95 3.82
C VAL A 71 -4.15 11.92 4.87
N PRO A 72 -5.39 11.44 4.84
CA PRO A 72 -5.94 10.53 5.85
C PRO A 72 -5.42 9.09 5.68
N ILE A 73 -4.15 8.87 6.05
CA ILE A 73 -3.54 7.54 6.14
C ILE A 73 -3.38 7.19 7.62
N ILE A 74 -4.07 6.14 8.08
CA ILE A 74 -4.00 5.69 9.48
C ILE A 74 -2.62 5.06 9.77
N LYS A 75 -2.17 4.21 8.85
CA LYS A 75 -0.91 3.47 8.95
C LYS A 75 -0.47 2.99 7.58
N ALA A 76 0.80 2.65 7.46
CA ALA A 76 1.36 1.90 6.36
C ALA A 76 2.06 0.62 6.84
N LYS A 77 2.13 -0.39 5.97
CA LYS A 77 2.93 -1.61 6.17
C LYS A 77 3.80 -1.86 4.96
N CYS A 78 5.01 -2.36 5.17
CA CYS A 78 5.90 -2.75 4.08
C CYS A 78 6.40 -4.18 4.29
N THR A 79 6.38 -4.99 3.23
CA THR A 79 7.01 -6.30 3.23
C THR A 79 8.51 -6.17 3.45
N THR A 80 9.13 -7.15 4.09
CA THR A 80 10.59 -7.21 4.27
C THR A 80 11.18 -8.37 3.50
N ARG A 81 12.52 -8.46 3.47
CA ARG A 81 13.23 -9.63 2.93
C ARG A 81 12.82 -10.96 3.58
N SER A 82 12.31 -10.93 4.82
CA SER A 82 11.75 -12.10 5.53
C SER A 82 10.56 -12.75 4.80
N THR A 83 9.89 -12.01 3.90
CA THR A 83 8.62 -12.46 3.28
C THR A 83 8.74 -13.19 1.95
N ARG A 84 9.95 -13.60 1.51
CA ARG A 84 10.09 -14.54 0.39
C ARG A 84 9.67 -15.97 0.84
N PRO A 85 8.79 -16.66 0.10
CA PRO A 85 7.34 -16.51 0.03
C PRO A 85 6.59 -17.27 1.15
N THR A 86 5.55 -16.67 1.74
CA THR A 86 4.40 -17.42 2.31
C THR A 86 3.11 -16.86 1.71
N SER A 87 2.38 -17.73 1.01
CA SER A 87 1.02 -17.57 0.42
C SER A 87 0.72 -16.46 -0.61
N LEU A 88 1.47 -15.35 -0.66
CA LEU A 88 1.46 -14.43 -1.80
C LEU A 88 2.60 -14.81 -2.75
N LYS A 89 2.29 -15.52 -3.84
CA LYS A 89 3.19 -15.57 -5.01
C LYS A 89 3.17 -14.19 -5.70
N LEU A 90 3.66 -13.16 -5.02
CA LEU A 90 4.13 -11.96 -5.69
C LEU A 90 5.34 -12.42 -6.49
N ALA A 91 5.18 -12.45 -7.81
CA ALA A 91 6.07 -13.21 -8.70
C ALA A 91 7.56 -12.89 -8.45
N THR A 92 7.92 -11.67 -8.06
CA THR A 92 9.31 -11.27 -7.77
C THR A 92 9.40 -9.91 -7.04
N GLY A 93 8.56 -9.60 -6.06
CA GLY A 93 8.54 -8.23 -5.50
C GLY A 93 8.01 -8.09 -4.07
N GLY A 94 8.27 -6.92 -3.49
CA GLY A 94 7.69 -6.49 -2.23
C GLY A 94 6.45 -5.61 -2.43
N ALA A 95 5.77 -5.28 -1.33
CA ALA A 95 4.57 -4.46 -1.35
C ALA A 95 4.53 -3.47 -0.18
N ILE A 96 3.97 -2.29 -0.45
CA ILE A 96 3.61 -1.30 0.56
C ILE A 96 2.09 -1.16 0.60
N LEU A 97 1.52 -1.23 1.79
CA LEU A 97 0.09 -1.12 2.05
C LEU A 97 -0.19 0.17 2.81
N PHE A 98 -1.12 0.99 2.33
CA PHE A 98 -1.58 2.23 2.97
C PHE A 98 -3.05 2.10 3.39
N TYR A 99 -3.35 2.38 4.66
CA TYR A 99 -4.67 2.18 5.23
C TYR A 99 -5.42 3.50 5.34
N THR A 100 -6.61 3.57 4.76
CA THR A 100 -7.51 4.73 4.77
C THR A 100 -8.67 4.52 5.75
N PRO A 101 -9.19 5.57 6.39
CA PRO A 101 -10.17 5.44 7.47
C PRO A 101 -11.58 5.08 7.01
N ASP A 102 -12.00 5.52 5.82
CA ASP A 102 -13.33 5.24 5.29
C ASP A 102 -13.29 5.06 3.77
N PHE A 103 -13.41 3.81 3.31
CA PHE A 103 -13.45 3.50 1.87
C PHE A 103 -14.69 4.05 1.16
N ARG A 104 -15.74 4.44 1.90
CA ARG A 104 -16.98 4.98 1.34
C ARG A 104 -16.79 6.44 0.94
N ASN A 105 -15.84 7.14 1.56
CA ASN A 105 -15.45 8.49 1.17
C ASN A 105 -14.54 8.44 -0.07
N LYS A 106 -15.15 8.32 -1.25
CA LYS A 106 -14.44 8.19 -2.53
C LYS A 106 -13.46 9.34 -2.80
N ARG A 107 -13.78 10.55 -2.35
CA ARG A 107 -12.92 11.73 -2.50
C ARG A 107 -11.62 11.55 -1.71
N GLU A 108 -11.71 11.18 -0.43
CA GLU A 108 -10.52 10.92 0.39
C GLU A 108 -9.71 9.74 -0.14
N VAL A 109 -10.37 8.68 -0.58
CA VAL A 109 -9.70 7.53 -1.20
C VAL A 109 -8.89 7.95 -2.43
N ALA A 110 -9.44 8.81 -3.28
CA ALA A 110 -8.75 9.37 -4.45
C ALA A 110 -7.59 10.28 -4.06
N THR A 111 -7.80 11.20 -3.11
CA THR A 111 -6.75 12.11 -2.59
C THR A 111 -5.58 11.35 -1.99
N VAL A 112 -5.84 10.24 -1.29
CA VAL A 112 -4.77 9.38 -0.76
C VAL A 112 -4.00 8.71 -1.90
N ALA A 113 -4.68 8.23 -2.95
CA ALA A 113 -4.03 7.60 -4.10
C ALA A 113 -3.10 8.57 -4.82
N GLU A 114 -3.57 9.79 -5.09
CA GLU A 114 -2.80 10.89 -5.69
C GLU A 114 -1.57 11.23 -4.84
N ALA A 115 -1.75 11.39 -3.52
CA ALA A 115 -0.64 11.69 -2.64
C ALA A 115 0.41 10.56 -2.60
N ILE A 116 -0.02 9.28 -2.61
CA ILE A 116 0.90 8.14 -2.70
C ILE A 116 1.67 8.18 -4.02
N HIS A 117 0.97 8.37 -5.13
CA HIS A 117 1.57 8.43 -6.46
C HIS A 117 2.62 9.55 -6.54
N ASP A 118 2.27 10.76 -6.11
CA ASP A 118 3.13 11.93 -6.24
C ASP A 118 4.32 11.92 -5.27
N HIS A 119 4.12 11.46 -4.03
CA HIS A 119 5.15 11.53 -3.00
C HIS A 119 6.00 10.26 -2.93
N VAL A 120 5.44 9.08 -3.23
CA VAL A 120 6.11 7.80 -3.03
C VAL A 120 6.73 7.30 -4.32
N ASN A 121 5.92 7.02 -5.34
CA ASN A 121 6.40 6.56 -6.64
C ASN A 121 5.35 6.77 -7.74
N ASN A 122 5.59 7.76 -8.61
CA ASN A 122 4.69 8.15 -9.69
C ASN A 122 4.75 7.23 -10.91
N LYS A 123 5.57 6.16 -10.87
CA LYS A 123 5.67 5.17 -11.94
C LYS A 123 4.93 3.88 -11.61
N LYS A 124 4.41 3.74 -10.38
CA LYS A 124 3.78 2.50 -9.92
C LYS A 124 2.27 2.65 -9.88
N GLU A 125 1.63 1.56 -10.26
CA GLU A 125 0.18 1.42 -10.13
C GLU A 125 -0.20 1.16 -8.67
N LEU A 126 -1.35 1.68 -8.27
CA LEU A 126 -1.93 1.40 -6.96
C LEU A 126 -3.22 0.60 -7.12
N PHE A 127 -3.40 -0.37 -6.24
CA PHE A 127 -4.58 -1.24 -6.19
C PHE A 127 -5.33 -1.02 -4.88
N PHE A 128 -6.63 -0.76 -4.94
CA PHE A 128 -7.46 -0.53 -3.77
C PHE A 128 -8.40 -1.69 -3.49
N ARG A 129 -8.59 -1.97 -2.20
CA ARG A 129 -9.68 -2.84 -1.72
C ARG A 129 -10.22 -2.37 -0.37
N ALA A 130 -11.48 -2.66 -0.10
CA ALA A 130 -12.02 -2.57 1.25
C ALA A 130 -11.33 -3.59 2.18
N TYR A 131 -10.99 -3.15 3.39
CA TYR A 131 -10.44 -3.97 4.45
C TYR A 131 -11.59 -4.56 5.27
N ASN A 132 -12.21 -5.63 4.78
CA ASN A 132 -13.13 -6.39 5.63
C ASN A 132 -12.33 -7.21 6.65
N ALA A 133 -12.58 -7.01 7.94
CA ALA A 133 -11.95 -7.77 9.03
C ALA A 133 -12.18 -9.30 8.92
N ASN A 134 -13.18 -9.73 8.13
CA ASN A 134 -13.53 -11.15 7.91
C ASN A 134 -12.72 -11.86 6.80
N SER A 135 -11.83 -11.18 6.06
CA SER A 135 -11.05 -11.84 4.98
C SER A 135 -9.64 -12.27 5.39
N PHE A 136 -9.24 -12.09 6.66
CA PHE A 136 -7.87 -12.39 7.10
C PHE A 136 -7.69 -13.81 7.66
N ILE A 137 -8.70 -14.68 7.62
CA ILE A 137 -8.58 -16.07 8.08
C ILE A 137 -8.90 -17.03 6.94
N GLY A 138 -7.86 -17.35 6.16
CA GLY A 138 -7.76 -18.59 5.39
C GLY A 138 -8.38 -18.59 3.99
N GLN A 139 -7.72 -19.33 3.09
CA GLN A 139 -8.09 -19.64 1.71
C GLN A 139 -7.71 -18.55 0.69
N SER A 140 -6.49 -18.56 0.11
CA SER A 140 -5.74 -19.63 -0.57
C SER A 140 -6.30 -20.02 -1.95
N SER A 141 -6.59 -19.04 -2.80
CA SER A 141 -6.43 -19.19 -4.25
C SER A 141 -6.28 -17.82 -4.89
N LEU A 142 -5.11 -17.53 -5.45
CA LEU A 142 -4.97 -16.52 -6.50
C LEU A 142 -5.50 -17.16 -7.79
N GLY A 143 -6.80 -17.46 -7.75
CA GLY A 143 -7.60 -18.14 -8.75
C GLY A 143 -9.02 -17.75 -8.40
N GLU A 144 -9.50 -16.71 -9.08
CA GLU A 144 -10.82 -16.11 -8.98
C GLU A 144 -11.17 -15.43 -7.63
N LYS A 145 -11.41 -14.11 -7.68
CA LYS A 145 -12.18 -13.29 -6.69
C LYS A 145 -11.41 -12.51 -5.60
N SER A 146 -10.20 -12.03 -5.86
CA SER A 146 -9.74 -10.80 -5.18
C SER A 146 -10.30 -9.59 -5.91
N VAL A 147 -11.45 -9.05 -5.46
CA VAL A 147 -12.05 -7.87 -6.08
C VAL A 147 -11.23 -6.64 -5.70
N CYS A 148 -10.25 -6.30 -6.53
CA CYS A 148 -9.72 -4.94 -6.59
C CYS A 148 -10.91 -4.02 -6.94
N MET A 149 -11.15 -2.98 -6.15
CA MET A 149 -12.24 -2.05 -6.38
C MET A 149 -11.79 -0.88 -7.25
N TYR A 150 -10.57 -0.38 -7.03
CA TYR A 150 -10.02 0.72 -7.81
C TYR A 150 -8.58 0.45 -8.20
N MET A 151 -8.19 0.91 -9.38
CA MET A 151 -6.82 1.01 -9.83
C MET A 151 -6.49 2.48 -10.05
N TYR A 152 -5.32 2.93 -9.62
CA TYR A 152 -4.86 4.29 -9.84
C TYR A 152 -3.57 4.29 -10.67
N THR A 153 -3.60 4.97 -11.81
CA THR A 153 -2.47 5.12 -12.73
C THR A 153 -2.43 6.55 -13.29
N VAL A 154 -1.26 7.20 -13.25
CA VAL A 154 -0.99 8.49 -13.94
C VAL A 154 -2.16 9.49 -13.80
N ASN A 155 -2.48 9.86 -12.56
CA ASN A 155 -3.56 10.79 -12.20
C ASN A 155 -4.98 10.37 -12.59
N LYS A 156 -5.20 9.07 -12.82
CA LYS A 156 -6.51 8.52 -13.17
C LYS A 156 -6.91 7.45 -12.18
N MET A 157 -8.05 7.67 -11.52
CA MET A 157 -8.71 6.65 -10.72
C MET A 157 -9.71 5.89 -11.59
N MET A 158 -9.52 4.58 -11.68
CA MET A 158 -10.34 3.69 -12.48
C MET A 158 -11.09 2.71 -11.58
N LEU A 159 -12.38 2.53 -11.84
CA LEU A 159 -13.14 1.45 -11.23
C LEU A 159 -12.76 0.13 -11.91
N VAL A 160 -12.34 -0.85 -11.11
CA VAL A 160 -12.14 -2.22 -11.60
C VAL A 160 -13.41 -3.00 -11.26
N LYS A 161 -14.35 -3.09 -12.21
CA LYS A 161 -15.41 -4.10 -12.13
C LYS A 161 -14.84 -5.43 -12.64
N ARG A 162 -15.46 -6.55 -12.20
CA ARG A 162 -15.10 -7.90 -12.65
C ARG A 162 -14.80 -7.89 -14.15
N GLU A 163 -13.68 -8.51 -14.52
CA GLU A 163 -13.11 -8.70 -15.85
C GLU A 163 -13.88 -7.98 -16.99
N GLU A 164 -13.23 -6.94 -17.54
CA GLU A 164 -13.46 -6.32 -18.87
C GLU A 164 -14.07 -4.90 -18.95
N GLU A 165 -14.46 -4.25 -17.84
CA GLU A 165 -14.92 -2.85 -17.92
C GLU A 165 -14.16 -1.89 -16.97
N ILE A 166 -13.24 -1.13 -17.56
CA ILE A 166 -12.53 -0.01 -16.91
C ILE A 166 -13.34 1.26 -17.14
N PHE A 167 -13.88 1.85 -16.07
CA PHE A 167 -14.55 3.16 -16.14
C PHE A 167 -13.67 4.23 -15.48
N MET A 168 -13.46 5.34 -16.18
CA MET A 168 -12.86 6.56 -15.60
C MET A 168 -13.86 7.15 -14.59
N LEU A 169 -13.41 7.38 -13.35
CA LEU A 169 -14.30 7.87 -12.28
C LEU A 169 -14.17 9.37 -12.01
N LEU A 170 -13.23 10.06 -12.64
CA LEU A 170 -12.96 11.48 -12.40
C LEU A 170 -12.76 12.17 -13.75
N ASP A 171 -13.74 13.00 -14.13
CA ASP A 171 -13.59 14.10 -15.09
C ASP A 171 -13.30 15.39 -14.33
#